data_AF-A0A3R6E1M8-F1
#
_entry.id   AF-A0A3R6E1M8-F1
#
_cell.length_a   1.000
_cell.length_b   1.000
_cell.length_c   1.000
_cell.angle_alpha   90.00
_cell.angle_beta   90.00
_cell.angle_gamma   90.00
#
_symmetry.space_group_name_H-M   'P 1'
#
loop_
_entity.id
_entity.type
_entity.pdbx_description
1 polymer ?
#
loop_
_entity_poly.entity_id
_entity_poly.type
_entity_poly.pdbx_seq_one_letter_code
_entity_poly.pdbx_strand_id
1 'polypeptide(L)' 'MKNVQISEELFVAIMRYFMLEQEELLPQIKQGLEKKLDAMVMRELYTKYKTAPTEEEKEKARKEYLDRQGVPESFRW' A
#
# COMPACT_ATOMS: atom_id res chain seq x y z
N MET A 1 -2.62 -4.12 -19.40
CA MET A 1 -1.92 -3.61 -18.19
C MET A 1 -2.97 -3.03 -17.25
N LYS A 2 -2.89 -3.28 -15.94
CA LYS A 2 -3.79 -2.65 -14.96
C LYS A 2 -3.29 -1.23 -14.66
N ASN A 3 -4.19 -0.26 -14.64
CA ASN A 3 -3.84 1.12 -14.30
C ASN A 3 -3.76 1.28 -12.77
N VAL A 4 -2.79 2.06 -12.30
CA VAL A 4 -2.62 2.40 -10.89
C VAL A 4 -3.07 3.84 -10.67
N GLN A 5 -4.03 4.05 -9.78
CA GLN A 5 -4.45 5.39 -9.38
C GLN A 5 -3.55 5.94 -8.26
N ILE A 6 -3.10 7.18 -8.42
CA ILE A 6 -2.40 7.98 -7.42
C ILE A 6 -3.15 9.29 -7.18
N SER A 7 -2.83 10.00 -6.10
CA SER A 7 -3.39 11.33 -5.89
C SER A 7 -2.87 12.30 -6.95
N GLU A 8 -3.69 13.30 -7.28
CA GLU A 8 -3.29 14.40 -8.15
C GLU A 8 -2.04 15.12 -7.62
N GLU A 9 -1.96 15.34 -6.31
CA GLU A 9 -0.80 15.93 -5.66
C GLU A 9 0.50 15.14 -5.94
N LEU A 10 0.46 13.81 -5.79
CA LEU A 10 1.63 12.96 -6.07
C LEU A 10 1.98 12.99 -7.55
N PHE A 11 0.99 12.99 -8.44
CA PHE A 11 1.22 13.12 -9.87
C PHE A 11 1.90 14.45 -10.23
N VAL A 12 1.40 15.56 -9.70
CA VAL A 12 1.96 16.90 -9.91
C VAL A 12 3.38 16.98 -9.35
N ALA A 13 3.64 16.43 -8.17
CA ALA A 13 4.98 16.39 -7.58
C ALA A 13 5.97 15.62 -8.47
N ILE A 14 5.57 14.44 -8.97
CA ILE A 14 6.37 13.64 -9.92
C ILE A 14 6.64 14.43 -11.20
N MET A 15 5.61 15.05 -11.77
CA MET A 15 5.74 15.86 -12.98
C MET A 15 6.68 17.04 -12.79
N ARG A 16 6.59 17.77 -11.67
CA ARG A 16 7.51 18.86 -11.31
C ARG A 16 8.95 18.38 -11.13
N TYR A 17 9.15 17.27 -10.45
CA TYR A 17 10.49 16.69 -10.27
C TYR A 17 11.15 16.38 -11.62
N PHE A 18 10.45 15.73 -12.55
CA PHE A 18 11.04 15.33 -13.84
C PHE A 18 11.07 16.43 -14.90
N MET A 19 10.07 17.32 -14.93
CA MET A 19 9.94 18.33 -16.00
C MET A 19 10.55 19.67 -15.62
N LEU A 20 10.62 19.98 -14.33
CA LEU A 20 11.13 21.26 -13.80
C LEU A 20 12.39 21.09 -12.95
N GLU A 21 12.97 19.88 -12.91
CA GLU A 21 14.21 19.57 -12.18
C GLU A 21 14.18 19.92 -10.69
N GLN A 22 12.98 19.89 -10.08
CA GLN A 22 12.78 20.18 -8.66
C GLN A 22 13.16 18.99 -7.77
N GLU A 23 14.46 18.76 -7.59
CA GLU A 23 14.99 17.63 -6.83
C GLU A 23 14.53 17.60 -5.36
N GLU A 24 14.19 18.75 -4.78
CA GLU A 24 13.68 18.88 -3.41
C GLU A 24 12.38 18.11 -3.17
N LEU A 25 11.64 17.76 -4.24
CA LEU A 25 10.40 16.98 -4.16
C LEU A 25 10.64 15.48 -4.04
N LEU A 26 11.87 14.99 -4.25
CA LEU A 26 12.19 13.56 -4.22
C LEU A 26 11.75 12.86 -2.93
N PRO A 27 11.95 13.42 -1.72
CA PRO A 27 11.49 12.79 -0.48
C PRO A 27 9.97 12.65 -0.43
N GLN A 28 9.23 13.68 -0.85
CA GLN A 28 7.76 13.67 -0.89
C GLN A 28 7.24 12.62 -1.88
N ILE A 29 7.86 12.53 -3.06
CA ILE A 29 7.51 11.55 -4.08
C ILE A 29 7.76 10.13 -3.57
N LYS A 30 8.93 9.86 -2.99
CA LYS A 30 9.26 8.55 -2.41
C LYS A 30 8.23 8.14 -1.36
N GLN A 31 7.94 9.04 -0.41
CA GLN A 31 6.96 8.78 0.64
C GLN A 31 5.56 8.51 0.06
N GLY A 32 5.13 9.27 -0.94
CA GLY A 32 3.84 9.07 -1.59
C GLY A 32 3.74 7.74 -2.32
N LEU A 33 4.80 7.33 -3.01
CA LEU A 33 4.89 6.05 -3.72
C LEU A 33 4.95 4.86 -2.76
N GLU A 34 5.71 4.96 -1.66
CA GLU A 34 5.75 3.95 -0.60
C GLU A 34 4.36 3.73 0.00
N LYS A 35 3.67 4.81 0.39
CA LYS A 35 2.29 4.74 0.89
C LYS A 35 1.35 4.08 -0.12
N LYS A 36 1.51 4.37 -1.42
CA LYS A 36 0.70 3.75 -2.47
C LYS A 36 0.99 2.26 -2.59
N LEU A 37 2.26 1.86 -2.55
CA LEU A 37 2.68 0.47 -2.60
C LEU A 37 2.08 -0.30 -1.42
N ASP A 38 2.22 0.23 -0.20
CA ASP A 38 1.66 -0.39 0.99
C ASP A 38 0.15 -0.56 0.89
N ALA A 39 -0.57 0.45 0.41
CA ALA A 39 -2.02 0.35 0.21
C ALA A 39 -2.39 -0.74 -0.82
N MET A 40 -1.59 -0.91 -1.88
CA MET A 40 -1.79 -1.99 -2.85
C MET A 40 -1.56 -3.36 -2.24
N VAL A 41 -0.49 -3.55 -1.47
CA VAL A 41 -0.24 -4.82 -0.81
C VAL A 41 -1.33 -5.14 0.21
N MET A 42 -1.76 -4.16 1.00
CA MET A 42 -2.88 -4.32 1.93
C MET A 42 -4.17 -4.73 1.24
N ARG A 43 -4.48 -4.13 0.08
CA ARG A 43 -5.66 -4.50 -0.71
C ARG A 43 -5.56 -5.93 -1.23
N GLU A 44 -4.38 -6.35 -1.65
CA GLU A 44 -4.13 -7.71 -2.12
C GLU A 44 -4.29 -8.73 -0.98
N LEU A 45 -3.67 -8.48 0.18
CA LEU A 45 -3.81 -9.31 1.38
C LEU A 45 -5.27 -9.42 1.82
N TYR A 46 -5.99 -8.30 1.86
CA TYR A 46 -7.42 -8.29 2.18
C TYR A 46 -8.24 -9.11 1.17
N THR A 47 -7.94 -8.99 -0.13
CA THR A 47 -8.63 -9.77 -1.16
C THR A 47 -8.36 -11.25 -0.98
N LYS A 48 -7.09 -11.65 -0.79
CA LYS A 48 -6.68 -13.03 -0.51
C LYS A 48 -7.39 -13.58 0.72
N TYR A 49 -7.42 -12.82 1.82
CA TYR A 49 -8.17 -13.18 3.02
C TYR A 49 -9.66 -13.41 2.73
N LYS A 50 -10.31 -12.54 1.94
CA LYS A 50 -11.75 -12.66 1.64
C LYS A 50 -12.10 -13.77 0.66
N THR A 51 -11.16 -14.17 -0.21
CA THR A 51 -11.41 -15.15 -1.28
C THR A 51 -10.66 -16.47 -1.09
N ALA A 52 -9.95 -16.65 0.02
CA ALA A 52 -9.21 -17.88 0.30
C ALA A 52 -10.18 -19.09 0.37
N PRO A 53 -9.85 -20.20 -0.31
CA PRO A 53 -10.70 -21.39 -0.34
C PRO A 53 -10.65 -22.19 0.97
N THR A 54 -9.59 -22.03 1.77
CA THR A 54 -9.38 -22.75 3.04
C THR A 54 -9.28 -21.80 4.22
N GLU A 55 -9.74 -22.24 5.41
CA GLU A 55 -9.67 -21.45 6.64
C GLU A 55 -8.22 -21.23 7.11
N GLU A 56 -7.30 -22.14 6.80
CA GLU A 56 -5.88 -22.01 7.16
C GLU A 56 -5.17 -20.90 6.36
N GLU A 57 -5.41 -20.83 5.05
CA GLU A 57 -4.89 -19.74 4.20
C GLU A 57 -5.51 -18.38 4.55
N LYS A 58 -6.79 -18.40 4.93
CA LYS A 58 -7.53 -17.22 5.39
C LYS A 58 -6.96 -16.70 6.70
N GLU A 59 -6.72 -17.56 7.68
CA GLU A 59 -6.13 -17.16 8.97
C GLU A 59 -4.69 -16.69 8.81
N LYS A 60 -3.91 -17.30 7.90
CA LYS A 60 -2.56 -16.82 7.56
C LYS A 60 -2.58 -15.41 6.95
N ALA A 61 -3.45 -15.16 5.97
CA ALA A 61 -3.61 -13.85 5.35
C ALA A 61 -4.14 -12.78 6.34
N ARG A 62 -5.01 -13.18 7.28
CA ARG A 62 -5.50 -12.31 8.36
C ARG A 62 -4.37 -11.89 9.29
N LYS A 63 -3.53 -12.84 9.73
CA LYS A 63 -2.37 -12.54 10.58
C LYS A 63 -1.39 -11.59 9.89
N GLU A 64 -1.02 -11.89 8.65
CA GLU A 64 -0.09 -11.05 7.87
C GLU A 64 -0.64 -9.63 7.65
N TYR A 65 -1.95 -9.47 7.41
CA TYR A 65 -2.59 -8.16 7.34
C TYR A 65 -2.53 -7.40 8.67
N LEU A 66 -2.88 -8.05 9.78
CA LEU A 66 -2.90 -7.43 11.11
C LEU A 66 -1.50 -7.09 11.63
N ASP A 67 -0.50 -7.92 11.34
CA ASP A 67 0.91 -7.67 11.65
C ASP A 67 1.39 -6.39 10.95
N ARG A 68 1.05 -6.27 9.66
CA ARG A 68 1.45 -5.12 8.85
C ARG A 68 0.68 -3.83 9.20
N GLN A 69 -0.52 -3.96 9.78
CA GLN A 69 -1.26 -2.84 10.38
C GLN A 69 -0.74 -2.47 11.79
N GLY A 70 0.17 -3.26 12.38
CA GLY A 70 0.72 -3.02 13.70
C GLY A 70 -0.27 -3.25 14.85
N VAL A 71 -1.34 -4.01 14.61
CA VAL A 71 -2.34 -4.31 15.65
C VAL A 71 -1.72 -5.28 16.66
N PRO A 72 -1.64 -5.00 17.97
CA PRO A 72 -1.06 -5.93 18.93
C PRO A 72 -1.91 -7.21 19.04
N GLU A 73 -1.29 -8.36 19.29
CA GLU A 73 -1.97 -9.66 19.29
C GLU A 73 -3.13 -9.74 20.30
N SER A 74 -3.01 -9.04 21.42
CA SER A 74 -4.07 -8.92 22.44
C SER A 74 -5.37 -8.23 21.95
N PHE A 75 -5.31 -7.50 20.83
CA PHE A 75 -6.46 -6.81 20.23
C PHE A 75 -7.02 -7.57 19.00
N ARG A 76 -6.56 -8.79 18.74
CA ARG A 76 -6.91 -9.58 17.54
C ARG A 76 -7.95 -10.68 17.80
N TRP A 77 -8.85 -10.47 18.77
CA TRP A 77 -9.96 -11.39 19.06
C TRP A 77 -11.02 -11.40 17.95
#